data_AF-A0A835L7P9-F1
#
_entry.id   AF-A0A835L7P9-F1
#
_cell.length_a   1.000
_cell.length_b   1.000
_cell.length_c   1.000
_cell.angle_alpha   90.00
_cell.angle_beta   90.00
_cell.angle_gamma   90.00
#
_symmetry.space_group_name_H-M   'P 1'
#
loop_
_entity.id
_entity.type
_entity.pdbx_description
1 polymer ?
#
loop_
_entity_poly.entity_id
_entity_poly.type
_entity_poly.pdbx_seq_one_letter_code
_entity_poly.pdbx_strand_id
1 'polypeptide(L)'
;MSVIKPALSLNSSLGTSQYDSQDDTEPTKIKNYLKDRLKSRIFLGRYVERRLADKRIGYRDVVVVSPAEVELKKDLLEVQHKLLTICPNTHWIGITDTEAMGSTNGVCLWTEIDNQPFGPFWFQIKSLKFREDEVMVTLKCLRHISDAFLEVEPILTGAVKKCKTTELSDKKLENSVASLNETCTDIVDTLKGAISISNVKEFVTFLFAFIIAIFTGSTSFVNFLGNFILALIREMSILVKNSTPMFLGLLDFFSKIVGGFYILLAMLFRQSAPAPSNKRTLGVYERSRRNYEQYDDNQFD
;
A
#
# COMPACT_ATOMS: atom_id res chain seq x y z
N MET A 1 66.36 -56.46 -30.28
CA MET A 1 65.95 -56.39 -28.86
C MET A 1 64.60 -55.71 -28.79
N SER A 2 63.68 -56.34 -28.06
CA SER A 2 62.30 -55.96 -27.71
C SER A 2 62.18 -54.50 -27.19
N VAL A 3 61.09 -53.74 -27.34
CA VAL A 3 59.86 -53.84 -26.51
C VAL A 3 58.77 -52.83 -27.01
N ILE A 4 57.59 -53.38 -27.36
CA ILE A 4 56.19 -53.01 -27.02
C ILE A 4 55.49 -51.71 -27.52
N LYS A 5 54.32 -51.94 -28.18
CA LYS A 5 53.14 -51.12 -28.58
C LYS A 5 52.34 -50.58 -27.36
N PRO A 6 51.42 -49.58 -27.44
CA PRO A 6 50.22 -49.67 -28.30
C PRO A 6 49.59 -48.35 -28.82
N ALA A 7 48.62 -48.54 -29.71
CA ALA A 7 47.75 -47.55 -30.32
C ALA A 7 46.60 -47.12 -29.39
N LEU A 8 46.11 -45.89 -29.56
CA LEU A 8 44.71 -45.50 -29.36
C LEU A 8 44.44 -44.12 -30.01
N SER A 9 43.22 -43.98 -30.51
CA SER A 9 42.61 -43.00 -31.41
C SER A 9 42.53 -41.55 -30.92
N LEU A 10 42.59 -40.57 -31.83
CA LEU A 10 41.96 -39.26 -31.62
C LEU A 10 41.35 -38.69 -32.92
N ASN A 11 40.17 -38.12 -32.73
CA ASN A 11 39.15 -37.80 -33.74
C ASN A 11 39.41 -36.48 -34.49
N SER A 12 38.76 -36.42 -35.65
CA SER A 12 38.50 -35.29 -36.55
C SER A 12 37.96 -34.02 -35.90
N SER A 13 38.42 -32.85 -36.35
CA SER A 13 37.65 -31.98 -37.27
C SER A 13 38.35 -30.62 -37.49
N LEU A 14 38.50 -30.28 -38.77
CA LEU A 14 38.72 -28.93 -39.26
C LEU A 14 37.52 -28.04 -38.93
N GLY A 15 37.77 -26.76 -38.69
CA GLY A 15 36.71 -25.76 -38.50
C GLY A 15 37.26 -24.35 -38.36
N THR A 16 37.76 -23.81 -39.46
CA THR A 16 37.96 -22.36 -39.68
C THR A 16 36.68 -21.61 -39.32
N SER A 17 36.71 -20.74 -38.30
CA SER A 17 35.61 -19.80 -38.01
C SER A 17 36.12 -18.36 -38.14
N GLN A 18 36.14 -17.90 -39.38
CA GLN A 18 36.07 -16.48 -39.71
C GLN A 18 34.74 -16.27 -40.45
N TYR A 19 34.02 -15.22 -40.05
CA TYR A 19 32.77 -14.68 -40.61
C TYR A 19 31.47 -15.45 -40.34
N ASP A 20 30.78 -15.07 -39.26
CA ASP A 20 29.38 -14.59 -39.27
C ASP A 20 28.86 -14.45 -37.85
N SER A 21 29.01 -13.29 -37.21
CA SER A 21 28.37 -13.00 -35.91
C SER A 21 28.27 -11.50 -35.60
N GLN A 22 28.06 -10.64 -36.60
CA GLN A 22 27.88 -9.20 -36.35
C GLN A 22 26.42 -8.73 -36.46
N ASP A 23 25.54 -9.50 -37.10
CA ASP A 23 24.13 -9.10 -37.32
C ASP A 23 23.15 -9.58 -36.22
N ASP A 24 23.45 -10.66 -35.49
CA ASP A 24 22.54 -11.19 -34.46
C ASP A 24 22.57 -10.41 -33.13
N THR A 25 23.57 -9.53 -32.94
CA THR A 25 23.72 -8.81 -31.67
C THR A 25 22.84 -7.55 -31.58
N GLU A 26 22.53 -6.90 -32.70
CA GLU A 26 21.71 -5.69 -32.72
C GLU A 26 20.22 -5.94 -32.40
N PRO A 27 19.51 -6.90 -33.01
CA PRO A 27 18.11 -7.14 -32.69
C PRO A 27 17.92 -7.66 -31.26
N THR A 28 18.89 -8.41 -30.72
CA THR A 28 18.85 -8.93 -29.35
C THR A 28 19.09 -7.83 -28.30
N LYS A 29 20.02 -6.90 -28.55
CA LYS A 29 20.21 -5.70 -27.70
C LYS A 29 18.94 -4.86 -27.63
N ILE A 30 18.30 -4.61 -28.78
CA ILE A 30 17.07 -3.80 -28.81
C ILE A 30 15.94 -4.51 -28.09
N LYS A 31 15.77 -5.83 -28.26
CA LYS A 31 14.80 -6.63 -27.50
C LYS A 31 15.00 -6.53 -25.99
N ASN A 32 16.26 -6.54 -25.51
CA ASN A 32 16.57 -6.40 -24.09
C ASN A 32 16.28 -4.97 -23.59
N TYR A 33 16.63 -3.96 -24.37
CA TYR A 33 16.28 -2.56 -24.07
C TYR A 33 14.77 -2.36 -23.91
N LEU A 34 13.96 -2.93 -24.82
CA LEU A 34 12.50 -2.85 -24.74
C LEU A 34 11.94 -3.58 -23.51
N LYS A 35 12.52 -4.74 -23.15
CA LYS A 35 12.17 -5.45 -21.90
C LYS A 35 12.45 -4.58 -20.69
N ASP A 36 13.65 -4.01 -20.59
CA ASP A 36 14.06 -3.22 -19.44
C ASP A 36 13.25 -1.93 -19.28
N ARG A 37 12.80 -1.35 -20.39
CA ARG A 37 11.96 -0.14 -20.38
C ARG A 37 10.57 -0.38 -19.79
N LEU A 38 9.96 -1.54 -20.06
CA LEU A 38 8.61 -1.88 -19.57
C LEU A 38 8.61 -2.69 -18.27
N LYS A 39 9.70 -3.39 -17.97
CA LYS A 39 9.80 -4.28 -16.80
C LYS A 39 9.55 -3.51 -15.51
N SER A 40 8.86 -4.16 -14.58
CA SER A 40 8.57 -3.67 -13.22
C SER A 40 7.64 -2.45 -13.12
N ARG A 41 7.18 -1.88 -14.24
CA ARG A 41 6.17 -0.81 -14.24
C ARG A 41 4.86 -1.32 -13.67
N ILE A 42 4.30 -0.56 -12.73
CA ILE A 42 3.00 -0.81 -12.12
C ILE A 42 2.02 0.16 -12.76
N PHE A 43 0.83 -0.31 -13.10
CA PHE A 43 -0.20 0.51 -13.71
C PHE A 43 -1.59 0.04 -13.35
N LEU A 44 -2.53 0.97 -13.45
CA LEU A 44 -3.95 0.68 -13.34
C LEU A 44 -4.49 0.18 -14.69
N GLY A 45 -5.09 -1.00 -14.69
CA GLY A 45 -5.77 -1.55 -15.87
C GLY A 45 -7.08 -2.23 -15.52
N ARG A 46 -7.94 -2.39 -16.52
CA ARG A 46 -9.20 -3.15 -16.42
C ARG A 46 -9.10 -4.39 -17.29
N TYR A 47 -9.21 -5.57 -16.67
CA TYR A 47 -9.39 -6.82 -17.39
C TYR A 47 -10.84 -6.90 -17.87
N VAL A 48 -11.03 -6.83 -19.19
CA VAL A 48 -12.36 -6.69 -19.81
C VAL A 48 -12.91 -8.04 -20.22
N GLU A 49 -12.15 -8.77 -21.02
CA GLU A 49 -12.63 -9.99 -21.66
C GLU A 49 -11.49 -10.88 -22.14
N ARG A 50 -11.85 -12.11 -22.51
CA ARG A 50 -10.96 -13.05 -23.20
C ARG A 50 -11.42 -13.20 -24.64
N ARG A 51 -10.59 -12.75 -25.59
CA ARG A 51 -10.92 -12.71 -27.02
C ARG A 51 -9.96 -13.59 -27.83
N LEU A 52 -10.46 -14.17 -28.92
CA LEU A 52 -9.65 -14.87 -29.90
C LEU A 52 -8.79 -13.84 -30.66
N ALA A 53 -7.48 -13.87 -30.47
CA ALA A 53 -6.56 -12.89 -31.08
C ALA A 53 -6.25 -13.24 -32.55
N ASP A 54 -5.89 -14.50 -32.80
CA ASP A 54 -5.68 -15.06 -34.14
C ASP A 54 -5.91 -16.58 -34.10
N LYS A 55 -6.26 -17.20 -35.23
CA LYS A 55 -6.46 -18.64 -35.36
C LYS A 55 -5.19 -19.44 -35.01
N ARG A 56 -4.01 -18.85 -35.21
CA ARG A 56 -2.71 -19.47 -34.88
C ARG A 56 -2.34 -19.37 -33.40
N ILE A 57 -2.80 -18.31 -32.74
CA ILE A 57 -2.36 -17.91 -31.40
C ILE A 57 -3.37 -18.33 -30.33
N GLY A 58 -4.65 -18.35 -30.68
CA GLY A 58 -5.75 -18.72 -29.80
C GLY A 58 -6.25 -17.55 -28.95
N TYR A 59 -6.81 -17.90 -27.79
CA TYR A 59 -7.47 -16.94 -26.89
C TYR A 59 -6.45 -16.20 -26.02
N ARG A 60 -6.67 -14.90 -25.87
CA ARG A 60 -5.84 -13.99 -25.06
C ARG A 60 -6.72 -13.09 -24.20
N ASP A 61 -6.19 -12.71 -23.07
CA ASP A 61 -6.83 -11.83 -22.09
C ASP A 61 -6.57 -10.38 -22.46
N VAL A 62 -7.64 -9.58 -22.54
CA VAL A 62 -7.59 -8.17 -22.94
C VAL A 62 -7.64 -7.28 -21.69
N VAL A 63 -6.54 -6.60 -21.43
CA VAL A 63 -6.42 -5.59 -20.37
C VAL A 63 -6.35 -4.20 -21.00
N VAL A 64 -7.31 -3.36 -20.65
CA VAL A 64 -7.33 -1.95 -21.06
C VAL A 64 -6.55 -1.13 -20.03
N VAL A 65 -5.54 -0.41 -20.46
CA VAL A 65 -4.77 0.51 -19.61
C VAL A 65 -5.62 1.73 -19.27
N SER A 66 -5.58 2.18 -18.02
CA SER A 66 -6.29 3.37 -17.57
C SER A 66 -5.83 4.63 -18.33
N PRO A 67 -6.74 5.54 -18.69
CA PRO A 67 -6.39 6.83 -19.31
C PRO A 67 -5.52 7.73 -18.43
N ALA A 68 -5.49 7.51 -17.11
CA ALA A 68 -4.63 8.25 -16.19
C ALA A 68 -3.13 7.92 -16.38
N GLU A 69 -2.82 6.77 -16.96
CA GLU A 69 -1.45 6.25 -17.14
C GLU A 69 -0.82 6.79 -18.44
N VAL A 70 -0.70 8.12 -18.54
CA VAL A 70 -0.22 8.82 -19.76
C VAL A 70 1.23 8.45 -20.10
N GLU A 71 2.10 8.33 -19.09
CA GLU A 71 3.50 7.98 -19.28
C GLU A 71 3.66 6.55 -19.82
N LEU A 72 2.94 5.59 -19.23
CA LEU A 72 2.97 4.21 -19.68
C LEU A 72 2.38 4.07 -21.08
N LYS A 73 1.29 4.79 -21.39
CA LYS A 73 0.72 4.82 -22.73
C LYS A 73 1.76 5.22 -23.78
N LYS A 74 2.50 6.30 -23.52
CA LYS A 74 3.57 6.78 -24.41
C LYS A 74 4.67 5.72 -24.59
N ASP A 75 5.14 5.14 -23.48
CA ASP A 75 6.17 4.10 -23.51
C ASP A 75 5.71 2.85 -24.29
N LEU A 76 4.45 2.42 -24.13
CA LEU A 76 3.88 1.28 -24.84
C LEU A 76 3.79 1.51 -26.35
N LEU A 77 3.37 2.70 -26.79
CA LEU A 77 3.32 3.06 -28.21
C LEU A 77 4.72 3.14 -28.82
N GLU A 78 5.69 3.74 -28.12
CA GLU A 78 7.09 3.74 -28.57
C GLU A 78 7.66 2.32 -28.72
N VAL A 79 7.35 1.43 -27.76
CA VAL A 79 7.74 0.03 -27.82
C VAL A 79 7.06 -0.67 -29.00
N GLN A 80 5.76 -0.46 -29.20
CA GLN A 80 5.02 -1.02 -30.33
C GLN A 80 5.63 -0.62 -31.68
N HIS A 81 5.93 0.67 -31.89
CA HIS A 81 6.58 1.14 -33.12
C HIS A 81 7.96 0.51 -33.35
N LYS A 82 8.76 0.39 -32.28
CA LYS A 82 10.07 -0.29 -32.37
C LYS A 82 9.92 -1.78 -32.66
N LEU A 83 8.94 -2.46 -32.05
CA LEU A 83 8.65 -3.87 -32.33
C LEU A 83 8.22 -4.09 -33.78
N LEU A 84 7.37 -3.21 -34.34
CA LEU A 84 6.98 -3.28 -35.75
C LEU A 84 8.16 -3.09 -36.71
N THR A 85 9.14 -2.27 -36.32
CA THR A 85 10.35 -2.03 -37.12
C THR A 85 11.28 -3.25 -37.12
N ILE A 86 11.36 -3.97 -35.99
CA ILE A 86 12.27 -5.11 -35.79
C ILE A 86 11.63 -6.42 -36.26
N CYS A 87 10.31 -6.54 -36.18
CA CYS A 87 9.56 -7.75 -36.50
C CYS A 87 8.43 -7.44 -37.52
N PRO A 88 8.78 -7.12 -38.79
CA PRO A 88 7.76 -6.88 -39.80
C PRO A 88 7.01 -8.17 -40.16
N ASN A 89 5.68 -8.15 -39.99
CA ASN A 89 4.67 -9.10 -40.51
C ASN A 89 4.73 -10.59 -40.13
N THR A 90 5.68 -11.03 -39.32
CA THR A 90 5.78 -12.45 -38.90
C THR A 90 5.28 -12.67 -37.48
N HIS A 91 5.38 -11.67 -36.61
CA HIS A 91 5.05 -11.79 -35.19
C HIS A 91 3.81 -10.99 -34.85
N TRP A 92 2.84 -11.61 -34.20
CA TRP A 92 1.72 -10.91 -33.59
C TRP A 92 2.19 -10.12 -32.37
N ILE A 93 1.76 -8.86 -32.26
CA ILE A 93 2.17 -7.96 -31.18
C ILE A 93 0.99 -7.75 -30.24
N GLY A 94 1.15 -8.16 -28.98
CA GLY A 94 0.12 -8.05 -27.94
C GLY A 94 -0.09 -6.63 -27.39
N ILE A 95 0.23 -5.59 -28.16
CA ILE A 95 -0.03 -4.17 -27.83
C ILE A 95 -0.85 -3.60 -28.98
N THR A 96 -2.05 -3.11 -28.69
CA THR A 96 -2.95 -2.55 -29.70
C THR A 96 -3.51 -1.23 -29.22
N ASP A 97 -3.57 -0.25 -30.13
CA ASP A 97 -4.25 1.00 -29.86
C ASP A 97 -5.77 0.80 -29.90
N THR A 98 -6.48 1.40 -28.95
CA THR A 98 -7.91 1.19 -28.75
C THR A 98 -8.76 1.88 -29.83
N GLU A 99 -8.17 2.73 -30.66
CA GLU A 99 -8.75 3.26 -31.92
C GLU A 99 -9.26 2.12 -32.83
N ALA A 100 -8.61 0.95 -32.82
CA ALA A 100 -9.03 -0.21 -33.61
C ALA A 100 -10.17 -1.03 -32.98
N MET A 101 -10.55 -0.75 -31.72
CA MET A 101 -11.46 -1.56 -30.90
C MET A 101 -12.74 -0.80 -30.47
N GLY A 102 -12.91 0.46 -30.87
CA GLY A 102 -14.15 1.22 -30.67
C GLY A 102 -14.38 1.81 -29.27
N SER A 103 -13.37 1.89 -28.41
CA SER A 103 -13.45 2.58 -27.11
C SER A 103 -12.56 3.82 -27.11
N THR A 104 -13.09 4.93 -26.60
CA THR A 104 -12.44 6.24 -26.64
C THR A 104 -11.19 6.24 -25.76
N ASN A 105 -10.01 6.41 -26.38
CA ASN A 105 -8.71 6.69 -25.75
C ASN A 105 -8.20 5.67 -24.72
N GLY A 106 -7.69 4.52 -25.18
CA GLY A 106 -6.93 3.57 -24.35
C GLY A 106 -5.76 2.93 -25.10
N VAL A 107 -4.94 2.15 -24.41
CA VAL A 107 -4.06 1.14 -25.03
C VAL A 107 -4.45 -0.21 -24.45
N CYS A 108 -4.60 -1.21 -25.32
CA CYS A 108 -4.95 -2.58 -24.93
C CYS A 108 -3.70 -3.45 -24.91
N LEU A 109 -3.54 -4.18 -23.81
CA LEU A 109 -2.53 -5.21 -23.64
C LEU A 109 -3.20 -6.57 -23.74
N TRP A 110 -2.67 -7.40 -24.62
CA TRP A 110 -3.08 -8.78 -24.77
C TRP A 110 -2.09 -9.68 -24.05
N THR A 111 -2.58 -10.42 -23.07
CA THR A 111 -1.74 -11.18 -22.14
C THR A 111 -2.40 -12.52 -21.79
N GLU A 112 -1.75 -13.28 -20.91
CA GLU A 112 -2.28 -14.48 -20.28
C GLU A 112 -2.31 -14.21 -18.77
N ILE A 113 -3.51 -14.19 -18.19
CA ILE A 113 -3.74 -13.94 -16.76
C ILE A 113 -4.21 -15.23 -16.09
N ASP A 114 -3.65 -15.53 -14.93
CA ASP A 114 -3.97 -16.73 -14.16
C ASP A 114 -5.33 -16.58 -13.45
N ASN A 115 -6.43 -16.98 -14.12
CA ASN A 115 -7.78 -17.18 -13.57
C ASN A 115 -8.31 -16.06 -12.64
N GLN A 116 -7.99 -14.80 -12.95
CA GLN A 116 -8.52 -13.65 -12.20
C GLN A 116 -9.92 -13.27 -12.74
N PRO A 117 -10.88 -12.87 -11.88
CA PRO A 117 -12.15 -12.29 -12.34
C PRO A 117 -11.96 -11.04 -13.20
N PHE A 118 -12.92 -10.76 -14.10
CA PHE A 118 -12.97 -9.52 -14.85
C PHE A 118 -13.14 -8.32 -13.90
N GLY A 119 -12.50 -7.20 -14.22
CA GLY A 119 -12.56 -6.00 -13.39
C GLY A 119 -11.26 -5.20 -13.36
N PRO A 120 -11.19 -4.16 -12.52
CA PRO A 120 -10.02 -3.30 -12.39
C PRO A 120 -8.99 -3.86 -11.40
N PHE A 121 -7.73 -3.82 -11.81
CA PHE A 121 -6.61 -4.31 -11.02
C PHE A 121 -5.39 -3.40 -11.16
N TRP A 122 -4.57 -3.44 -10.12
CA TRP A 122 -3.17 -3.05 -10.24
C TRP A 122 -2.39 -4.18 -10.91
N PHE A 123 -1.83 -3.89 -12.06
CA PHE A 123 -0.98 -4.79 -12.81
C PHE A 123 0.48 -4.35 -12.69
N GLN A 124 1.38 -5.32 -12.66
CA GLN A 124 2.81 -5.10 -12.83
C GLN A 124 3.29 -5.81 -14.09
N ILE A 125 4.00 -5.11 -14.96
CA ILE A 125 4.63 -5.72 -16.13
C ILE A 125 5.82 -6.57 -15.66
N LYS A 126 5.72 -7.90 -15.79
CA LYS A 126 6.80 -8.83 -15.44
C LYS A 126 7.92 -8.77 -16.48
N SER A 127 7.56 -8.93 -17.75
CA SER A 127 8.51 -8.94 -18.89
C SER A 127 7.75 -9.01 -20.22
N LEU A 128 8.47 -8.78 -21.33
CA LEU A 128 8.05 -9.12 -22.67
C LEU A 128 8.53 -10.54 -23.03
N LYS A 129 7.60 -11.43 -23.37
CA LYS A 129 7.89 -12.76 -23.92
C LYS A 129 7.95 -12.64 -25.44
N PHE A 130 9.07 -13.06 -26.01
CA PHE A 130 9.26 -13.17 -27.45
C PHE A 130 9.20 -14.66 -27.79
N ARG A 131 8.20 -15.06 -28.55
CA ARG A 131 8.11 -16.37 -29.19
C ARG A 131 8.36 -16.19 -30.70
N GLU A 132 8.43 -17.30 -31.42
CA GLU A 132 8.68 -17.33 -32.87
C GLU A 132 7.59 -16.63 -33.69
N ASP A 133 6.33 -16.67 -33.23
CA ASP A 133 5.18 -16.09 -33.93
C ASP A 133 4.44 -15.00 -33.13
N GLU A 134 4.83 -14.75 -31.87
CA GLU A 134 4.15 -13.76 -31.01
C GLU A 134 5.09 -13.02 -30.06
N VAL A 135 4.79 -11.75 -29.82
CA VAL A 135 5.37 -10.91 -28.77
C VAL A 135 4.27 -10.55 -27.78
N MET A 136 4.39 -11.05 -26.56
CA MET A 136 3.36 -10.91 -25.52
C MET A 136 3.90 -10.19 -24.29
N VAL A 137 3.10 -9.27 -23.76
CA VAL A 137 3.37 -8.65 -22.46
C VAL A 137 2.89 -9.57 -21.36
N THR A 138 3.76 -9.93 -20.42
CA THR A 138 3.36 -10.73 -19.25
C THR A 138 3.09 -9.84 -18.07
N LEU A 139 1.90 -10.01 -17.48
CA LEU A 139 1.45 -9.21 -16.34
C LEU A 139 1.43 -10.04 -15.06
N LYS A 140 1.64 -9.37 -13.93
CA LYS A 140 1.35 -9.88 -12.59
C LYS A 140 0.16 -9.10 -12.05
N CYS A 141 -0.88 -9.78 -11.63
CA CYS A 141 -1.94 -9.15 -10.84
C CYS A 141 -1.38 -8.88 -9.43
N LEU A 142 -1.36 -7.62 -9.01
CA LEU A 142 -0.93 -7.23 -7.66
C LEU A 142 -2.11 -7.19 -6.70
N ARG A 143 -3.16 -6.44 -7.06
CA ARG A 143 -4.30 -6.19 -6.17
C ARG A 143 -5.58 -5.90 -6.97
N HIS A 144 -6.69 -6.48 -6.53
CA HIS A 144 -8.03 -6.13 -7.00
C HIS A 144 -8.47 -4.79 -6.45
N ILE A 145 -9.08 -3.97 -7.30
CA ILE A 145 -9.70 -2.72 -6.91
C ILE A 145 -11.20 -2.94 -6.94
N SER A 146 -11.88 -2.70 -5.83
CA SER A 146 -13.34 -2.71 -5.81
C SER A 146 -13.85 -1.54 -6.64
N ASP A 147 -14.86 -1.74 -7.49
CA ASP A 147 -15.43 -0.67 -8.33
C ASP A 147 -15.88 0.56 -7.49
N ALA A 148 -16.26 0.36 -6.21
CA ALA A 148 -16.55 1.44 -5.26
C ALA A 148 -15.39 2.44 -5.06
N PHE A 149 -14.14 2.02 -5.23
CA PHE A 149 -12.98 2.93 -5.15
C PHE A 149 -12.82 3.78 -6.42
N LEU A 150 -13.29 3.29 -7.56
CA LEU A 150 -13.26 4.03 -8.83
C LEU A 150 -14.40 5.04 -8.96
N GLU A 151 -15.51 4.84 -8.24
CA GLU A 151 -16.61 5.81 -8.16
C GLU A 151 -16.22 7.09 -7.41
N VAL A 152 -15.22 7.01 -6.53
CA VAL A 152 -14.71 8.16 -5.76
C VAL A 152 -13.71 8.99 -6.58
N GLU A 153 -13.05 8.41 -7.60
CA GLU A 153 -12.06 9.10 -8.44
C GLU A 153 -12.29 8.82 -9.95
N PRO A 154 -13.18 9.58 -10.62
CA PRO A 154 -13.51 9.40 -12.04
C PRO A 154 -12.32 9.66 -13.01
N ILE A 155 -11.25 10.26 -12.50
CA ILE A 155 -10.01 10.54 -13.25
C ILE A 155 -9.30 9.22 -13.64
N LEU A 156 -9.43 8.19 -12.81
CA LEU A 156 -8.74 6.90 -12.99
C LEU A 156 -9.40 5.97 -14.03
N THR A 157 -10.64 6.22 -14.43
CA THR A 157 -11.35 5.39 -15.42
C THR A 157 -11.56 6.09 -16.76
N GLY A 158 -11.23 7.38 -16.85
CA GLY A 158 -11.52 8.21 -18.04
C GLY A 158 -13.01 8.21 -18.42
N ALA A 159 -13.90 7.86 -17.49
CA ALA A 159 -15.33 8.02 -17.66
C ALA A 159 -15.65 9.52 -17.57
N VAL A 160 -15.43 10.25 -18.66
CA VAL A 160 -15.93 11.61 -18.85
C VAL A 160 -17.44 11.53 -18.99
N LYS A 161 -18.15 11.40 -17.87
CA LYS A 161 -19.54 11.85 -17.79
C LYS A 161 -19.48 13.36 -17.91
N LYS A 162 -20.00 13.91 -19.01
CA LYS A 162 -20.18 15.35 -19.22
C LYS A 162 -20.81 15.97 -17.97
N CYS A 163 -20.00 16.65 -17.16
CA CYS A 163 -20.48 17.69 -16.28
C CYS A 163 -19.60 18.92 -16.51
N LYS A 164 -20.27 20.05 -16.68
CA LYS A 164 -19.71 21.29 -17.21
C LYS A 164 -18.62 21.83 -16.30
N THR A 165 -17.54 22.28 -16.93
CA THR A 165 -16.55 23.23 -16.46
C THR A 165 -17.18 24.41 -15.72
N THR A 166 -16.68 24.79 -14.55
CA THR A 166 -16.27 26.17 -14.20
C THR A 166 -15.43 26.17 -12.90
N GLU A 167 -14.13 26.39 -13.12
CA GLU A 167 -13.17 27.16 -12.31
C GLU A 167 -12.65 26.67 -10.93
N LEU A 168 -11.33 26.81 -10.85
CA LEU A 168 -10.39 26.38 -9.82
C LEU A 168 -10.05 27.56 -8.90
N SER A 169 -9.74 27.23 -7.64
CA SER A 169 -8.91 28.02 -6.70
C SER A 169 -9.59 29.16 -5.95
N ASP A 170 -10.04 28.90 -4.72
CA ASP A 170 -9.31 29.29 -3.50
C ASP A 170 -10.18 29.05 -2.25
N LYS A 171 -9.54 28.63 -1.15
CA LYS A 171 -10.06 28.54 0.24
C LYS A 171 -10.69 27.21 0.67
N LYS A 172 -9.78 26.24 0.80
CA LYS A 172 -9.79 24.93 1.47
C LYS A 172 -10.39 24.83 2.91
N LEU A 173 -11.23 25.77 3.38
CA LEU A 173 -11.79 25.73 4.74
C LEU A 173 -13.34 25.76 4.80
N GLU A 174 -14.03 26.05 3.70
CA GLU A 174 -15.52 26.09 3.66
C GLU A 174 -16.15 24.81 3.05
N ASN A 175 -15.34 23.99 2.38
CA ASN A 175 -15.81 22.83 1.59
C ASN A 175 -16.46 21.70 2.41
N SER A 176 -16.16 21.55 3.70
CA SER A 176 -16.76 20.48 4.51
C SER A 176 -18.21 20.76 4.94
N VAL A 177 -18.62 22.04 4.98
CA VAL A 177 -20.00 22.40 5.34
C VAL A 177 -20.84 22.54 4.07
N ALA A 178 -20.24 23.05 2.98
CA ALA A 178 -20.89 23.11 1.67
C ALA A 178 -21.19 21.70 1.12
N SER A 179 -20.27 20.74 1.24
CA SER A 179 -20.49 19.38 0.72
C SER A 179 -21.60 18.61 1.43
N LEU A 180 -21.77 18.81 2.74
CA LEU A 180 -22.90 18.23 3.49
C LEU A 180 -24.22 18.89 3.12
N ASN A 181 -24.22 20.21 2.92
CA ASN A 181 -25.42 20.93 2.50
C ASN A 181 -25.83 20.53 1.08
N GLU A 182 -24.86 20.40 0.16
CA GLU A 182 -25.06 19.94 -1.22
C GLU A 182 -25.55 18.48 -1.25
N THR A 183 -24.98 17.59 -0.42
CA THR A 183 -25.46 16.21 -0.28
C THR A 183 -26.88 16.16 0.31
N CYS A 184 -27.19 17.02 1.28
CA CYS A 184 -28.53 17.12 1.85
C CYS A 184 -29.55 17.65 0.83
N THR A 185 -29.20 18.64 0.02
CA THR A 185 -30.09 19.16 -1.03
C THR A 185 -30.29 18.12 -2.14
N ASP A 186 -29.26 17.40 -2.53
CA ASP A 186 -29.35 16.31 -3.51
C ASP A 186 -30.21 15.15 -3.00
N ILE A 187 -30.08 14.78 -1.72
CA ILE A 187 -30.95 13.78 -1.11
C ILE A 187 -32.40 14.29 -1.05
N VAL A 188 -32.62 15.55 -0.70
CA VAL A 188 -33.96 16.15 -0.65
C VAL A 188 -34.59 16.22 -2.04
N ASP A 189 -33.82 16.57 -3.07
CA ASP A 189 -34.30 16.63 -4.45
C ASP A 189 -34.54 15.23 -5.03
N THR A 190 -33.71 14.24 -4.68
CA THR A 190 -33.94 12.83 -5.01
C THR A 190 -35.16 12.27 -4.29
N LEU A 191 -35.38 12.66 -3.03
CA LEU A 191 -36.55 12.28 -2.24
C LEU A 191 -37.82 12.93 -2.79
N LYS A 192 -37.74 14.19 -3.22
CA LYS A 192 -38.84 14.93 -3.87
C LYS A 192 -39.20 14.35 -5.23
N GLY A 193 -38.21 13.85 -5.99
CA GLY A 193 -38.42 13.09 -7.22
C GLY A 193 -39.00 11.69 -7.00
N ALA A 194 -38.59 11.01 -5.94
CA ALA A 194 -39.11 9.69 -5.55
C ALA A 194 -40.53 9.76 -4.94
N ILE A 195 -40.94 10.92 -4.42
CA ILE A 195 -42.31 11.23 -3.95
C ILE A 195 -43.29 11.45 -5.13
N SER A 196 -42.89 11.18 -6.37
CA SER A 196 -43.82 11.20 -7.50
C SER A 196 -45.00 10.23 -7.27
N ILE A 197 -46.20 10.80 -7.41
CA ILE A 197 -47.48 10.40 -6.81
C ILE A 197 -48.04 9.03 -7.24
N SER A 198 -47.36 8.27 -8.10
CA SER A 198 -47.89 6.98 -8.57
C SER A 198 -47.72 5.83 -7.57
N ASN A 199 -46.68 5.83 -6.71
CA ASN A 199 -46.33 4.67 -5.87
C ASN A 199 -46.15 5.00 -4.37
N VAL A 200 -46.87 6.00 -3.84
CA VAL A 200 -46.82 6.38 -2.41
C VAL A 200 -47.08 5.18 -1.47
N LYS A 201 -47.94 4.24 -1.89
CA LYS A 201 -48.21 3.02 -1.12
C LYS A 201 -46.98 2.11 -0.96
N GLU A 202 -46.19 1.95 -2.02
CA GLU A 202 -44.96 1.15 -1.99
C GLU A 202 -43.88 1.87 -1.19
N PHE A 203 -43.77 3.19 -1.34
CA PHE A 203 -42.84 4.02 -0.56
C PHE A 203 -43.12 3.95 0.95
N VAL A 204 -44.38 4.07 1.36
CA VAL A 204 -44.77 3.94 2.79
C VAL A 204 -44.48 2.54 3.32
N THR A 205 -44.74 1.49 2.53
CA THR A 205 -44.45 0.11 2.94
C THR A 205 -42.94 -0.13 3.07
N PHE A 206 -42.13 0.40 2.13
CA PHE A 206 -40.68 0.40 2.21
C PHE A 206 -40.19 1.18 3.44
N LEU A 207 -40.78 2.34 3.75
CA LEU A 207 -40.42 3.15 4.91
C LEU A 207 -40.68 2.40 6.23
N PHE A 208 -41.81 1.72 6.37
CA PHE A 208 -42.07 0.88 7.55
C PHE A 208 -41.07 -0.28 7.66
N ALA A 209 -40.77 -0.98 6.55
CA ALA A 209 -39.76 -2.04 6.54
C ALA A 209 -38.37 -1.51 6.91
N PHE A 210 -38.02 -0.30 6.44
CA PHE A 210 -36.76 0.36 6.73
C PHE A 210 -36.63 0.74 8.20
N ILE A 211 -37.69 1.27 8.83
CA ILE A 211 -37.71 1.58 10.27
C ILE A 211 -37.50 0.31 11.09
N ILE A 212 -38.20 -0.79 10.75
CA ILE A 212 -38.04 -2.09 11.44
C ILE A 212 -36.62 -2.63 11.27
N ALA A 213 -36.05 -2.53 10.06
CA ALA A 213 -34.68 -2.94 9.77
C ALA A 213 -33.66 -2.12 10.57
N ILE A 214 -33.82 -0.80 10.66
CA ILE A 214 -32.96 0.05 11.48
C ILE A 214 -33.08 -0.33 12.96
N PHE A 215 -34.28 -0.51 13.49
CA PHE A 215 -34.45 -0.81 14.91
C PHE A 215 -33.86 -2.18 15.28
N THR A 216 -34.09 -3.18 14.43
CA THR A 216 -33.56 -4.54 14.59
C THR A 216 -32.04 -4.57 14.43
N GLY A 217 -31.53 -3.89 13.39
CA GLY A 217 -30.10 -3.74 13.12
C GLY A 217 -29.39 -2.98 14.25
N SER A 218 -29.97 -1.88 14.74
CA SER A 218 -29.43 -1.08 15.84
C SER A 218 -29.41 -1.86 17.14
N THR A 219 -30.47 -2.61 17.47
CA THR A 219 -30.50 -3.42 18.70
C THR A 219 -29.40 -4.49 18.66
N SER A 220 -29.25 -5.16 17.51
CA SER A 220 -28.20 -6.16 17.31
C SER A 220 -26.81 -5.53 17.38
N PHE A 221 -26.63 -4.38 16.71
CA PHE A 221 -25.38 -3.62 16.70
C PHE A 221 -24.97 -3.17 18.10
N VAL A 222 -25.89 -2.63 18.90
CA VAL A 222 -25.60 -2.22 20.29
C VAL A 222 -25.19 -3.43 21.13
N ASN A 223 -25.82 -4.59 20.96
CA ASN A 223 -25.42 -5.80 21.68
C ASN A 223 -24.00 -6.28 21.27
N PHE A 224 -23.69 -6.30 19.98
CA PHE A 224 -22.36 -6.64 19.50
C PHE A 224 -21.31 -5.62 19.97
N LEU A 225 -21.62 -4.33 19.87
CA LEU A 225 -20.73 -3.25 20.25
C LEU A 225 -20.51 -3.23 21.76
N GLY A 226 -21.54 -3.45 22.57
CA GLY A 226 -21.45 -3.55 24.02
C GLY A 226 -20.54 -4.71 24.44
N ASN A 227 -20.74 -5.89 23.87
CA ASN A 227 -19.87 -7.04 24.15
C ASN A 227 -18.42 -6.82 23.69
N PHE A 228 -18.24 -6.17 22.53
CA PHE A 228 -16.92 -5.80 22.04
C PHE A 228 -16.23 -4.79 22.95
N ILE A 229 -16.92 -3.72 23.38
CA ILE A 229 -16.38 -2.72 24.29
C ILE A 229 -16.04 -3.34 25.64
N LEU A 230 -16.87 -4.26 26.17
CA LEU A 230 -16.58 -4.98 27.40
C LEU A 230 -15.34 -5.89 27.28
N ALA A 231 -15.16 -6.55 26.14
CA ALA A 231 -13.95 -7.33 25.87
C ALA A 231 -12.73 -6.41 25.74
N LEU A 232 -12.88 -5.30 25.02
CA LEU A 232 -11.82 -4.32 24.79
C LEU A 232 -11.38 -3.68 26.11
N ILE A 233 -12.30 -3.22 26.96
CA ILE A 233 -11.95 -2.62 28.24
C ILE A 233 -11.27 -3.62 29.17
N ARG A 234 -11.67 -4.89 29.12
CA ARG A 234 -11.01 -5.96 29.89
C ARG A 234 -9.57 -6.14 29.43
N GLU A 235 -9.36 -6.27 28.13
CA GLU A 235 -8.03 -6.48 27.56
C GLU A 235 -7.13 -5.25 27.74
N MET A 236 -7.69 -4.05 27.55
CA MET A 236 -7.01 -2.78 27.81
C MET A 236 -6.66 -2.62 29.29
N SER A 237 -7.51 -3.05 30.21
CA SER A 237 -7.19 -3.01 31.64
C SER A 237 -6.02 -3.93 32.00
N ILE A 238 -5.94 -5.12 31.37
CA ILE A 238 -4.80 -6.03 31.54
C ILE A 238 -3.54 -5.40 30.94
N LEU A 239 -3.65 -4.80 29.75
CA LEU A 239 -2.56 -4.09 29.09
C LEU A 239 -2.04 -2.93 29.95
N VAL A 240 -2.93 -2.11 30.50
CA VAL A 240 -2.56 -0.99 31.40
C VAL A 240 -1.90 -1.54 32.65
N LYS A 241 -2.48 -2.53 33.33
CA LYS A 241 -1.89 -3.13 34.55
C LYS A 241 -0.48 -3.67 34.31
N ASN A 242 -0.24 -4.30 33.15
CA ASN A 242 1.06 -4.85 32.79
C ASN A 242 2.04 -3.78 32.27
N SER A 243 1.55 -2.71 31.64
CA SER A 243 2.39 -1.65 31.07
C SER A 243 2.74 -0.53 32.07
N THR A 244 1.93 -0.28 33.10
CA THR A 244 2.22 0.72 34.14
C THR A 244 3.63 0.56 34.76
N PRO A 245 4.08 -0.63 35.21
CA PRO A 245 5.44 -0.76 35.76
C PRO A 245 6.52 -0.53 34.70
N MET A 246 6.26 -0.87 33.43
CA MET A 246 7.17 -0.60 32.32
C MET A 246 7.30 0.92 32.06
N PHE A 247 6.18 1.64 32.05
CA PHE A 247 6.17 3.10 31.88
C PHE A 247 6.81 3.83 33.06
N LEU A 248 6.56 3.40 34.29
CA LEU A 248 7.22 3.93 35.49
C LEU A 248 8.73 3.70 35.44
N GLY A 249 9.16 2.48 35.08
CA GLY A 249 10.59 2.18 34.92
C GLY A 249 11.27 3.00 33.82
N LEU A 250 10.57 3.23 32.71
CA LEU A 250 11.04 4.08 31.62
C LEU A 250 11.12 5.55 32.03
N LEU A 251 10.12 6.06 32.77
CA LEU A 251 10.16 7.41 33.34
C LEU A 251 11.32 7.56 34.33
N ASP A 252 11.55 6.57 35.20
CA ASP A 252 12.68 6.59 36.14
C ASP A 252 14.03 6.54 35.42
N PHE A 253 14.14 5.76 34.34
CA PHE A 253 15.32 5.71 33.50
C PHE A 253 15.61 7.07 32.86
N PHE A 254 14.60 7.71 32.25
CA PHE A 254 14.75 9.04 31.68
C PHE A 254 15.03 10.10 32.76
N SER A 255 14.36 10.03 33.90
CA SER A 255 14.59 10.92 35.04
C SER A 255 16.03 10.83 35.54
N LYS A 256 16.59 9.61 35.64
CA LYS A 256 17.99 9.39 36.02
C LYS A 256 18.98 9.80 34.94
N ILE A 257 18.69 9.55 33.67
CA ILE A 257 19.56 9.97 32.56
C ILE A 257 19.60 11.49 32.48
N VAL A 258 18.44 12.13 32.43
CA VAL A 258 18.35 13.59 32.32
C VAL A 258 18.88 14.24 33.57
N GLY A 259 18.53 13.74 34.77
CA GLY A 259 19.06 14.23 36.04
C GLY A 259 20.58 14.05 36.17
N GLY A 260 21.11 12.88 35.82
CA GLY A 260 22.55 12.62 35.80
C GLY A 260 23.29 13.48 34.79
N PHE A 261 22.71 13.69 33.60
CA PHE A 261 23.25 14.58 32.58
C PHE A 261 23.26 16.04 33.05
N TYR A 262 22.19 16.51 33.72
CA TYR A 262 22.16 17.84 34.33
C TYR A 262 23.21 18.01 35.42
N ILE A 263 23.45 16.98 36.25
CA ILE A 263 24.51 17.00 37.27
C ILE A 263 25.90 17.05 36.61
N LEU A 264 26.13 16.27 35.57
CA LEU A 264 27.39 16.29 34.80
C LEU A 264 27.62 17.67 34.18
N LEU A 265 26.60 18.26 33.58
CA LEU A 265 26.64 19.60 33.01
C LEU A 265 26.93 20.64 34.11
N ALA A 266 26.26 20.54 35.26
CA ALA A 266 26.49 21.42 36.41
C ALA A 266 27.93 21.28 36.95
N MET A 267 28.49 20.06 36.99
CA MET A 267 29.88 19.84 37.41
C MET A 267 30.90 20.37 36.39
N LEU A 268 30.62 20.25 35.09
CA LEU A 268 31.46 20.83 34.03
C LEU A 268 31.61 22.35 34.23
N PHE A 269 30.51 23.03 34.57
CA PHE A 269 30.52 24.48 34.81
C PHE A 269 30.98 24.87 36.24
N ARG A 270 30.92 23.96 37.21
CA ARG A 270 31.28 24.21 38.62
C ARG A 270 32.76 24.01 38.94
N GLN A 271 33.59 23.59 37.97
CA GLN A 271 35.06 23.56 38.13
C GLN A 271 35.68 24.95 38.40
N SER A 272 34.93 26.05 38.36
CA SER A 272 35.39 27.39 38.76
C SER A 272 35.00 27.83 40.19
N ALA A 273 34.26 27.02 40.97
CA ALA A 273 33.84 27.40 42.32
C ALA A 273 34.68 26.67 43.41
N PRO A 274 35.22 27.39 44.43
CA PRO A 274 36.10 26.81 45.43
C PRO A 274 35.36 25.84 46.38
N ALA A 275 36.08 24.82 46.84
CA ALA A 275 35.57 23.79 47.75
C ALA A 275 35.17 24.36 49.13
N PRO A 276 34.08 23.87 49.75
CA PRO A 276 33.70 24.32 51.09
C PRO A 276 34.68 23.80 52.14
N SER A 277 35.13 24.71 53.02
CA SER A 277 36.02 24.42 54.14
C SER A 277 35.37 23.47 55.15
N ASN A 278 36.01 22.32 55.34
CA ASN A 278 35.67 21.30 56.34
C ASN A 278 35.85 21.85 57.76
N LYS A 279 34.75 22.08 58.50
CA LYS A 279 34.79 22.32 59.95
C LYS A 279 34.36 21.05 60.69
N ARG A 280 35.31 20.15 60.93
CA ARG A 280 35.25 19.19 62.04
C ARG A 280 35.23 19.97 63.35
N THR A 281 34.19 19.80 64.16
CA THR A 281 34.21 20.22 65.57
C THR A 281 34.21 18.96 66.43
N LEU A 282 35.35 18.72 67.09
CA LEU A 282 35.55 17.72 68.14
C LEU A 282 34.77 18.15 69.40
N GLY A 283 33.95 17.26 69.95
CA GLY A 283 33.38 17.38 71.29
C GLY A 283 33.78 16.16 72.12
N VAL A 284 34.69 16.37 73.07
CA VAL A 284 35.32 15.36 73.94
C VAL A 284 34.85 15.61 75.38
N TYR A 285 34.23 14.59 75.97
CA TYR A 285 33.98 14.26 77.40
C TYR A 285 33.01 15.10 78.25
N GLU A 286 32.04 14.42 78.88
CA GLU A 286 32.07 14.26 80.34
C GLU A 286 31.31 13.00 80.82
N ARG A 287 31.89 12.33 81.81
CA ARG A 287 31.47 11.09 82.46
C ARG A 287 31.24 11.42 83.93
N SER A 288 29.99 11.36 84.42
CA SER A 288 29.66 11.08 85.83
C SER A 288 28.16 10.76 85.93
N ARG A 289 27.73 9.55 86.30
CA ARG A 289 27.83 8.86 87.59
C ARG A 289 26.71 9.29 88.56
N ARG A 290 25.82 8.32 88.80
CA ARG A 290 25.07 8.00 90.04
C ARG A 290 23.81 8.79 90.43
N ASN A 291 22.75 7.98 90.53
CA ASN A 291 21.97 7.67 91.74
C ASN A 291 20.70 8.47 92.09
N TYR A 292 19.78 7.66 92.67
CA TYR A 292 18.53 7.93 93.39
C TYR A 292 17.31 8.15 92.49
N GLU A 293 16.49 7.09 92.33
CA GLU A 293 15.37 6.72 93.23
C GLU A 293 14.26 7.77 93.20
N GLN A 294 13.11 7.43 92.64
CA GLN A 294 11.84 7.57 93.36
C GLN A 294 10.76 6.70 92.69
N TYR A 295 10.38 5.63 93.38
CA TYR A 295 9.06 5.00 93.23
C TYR A 295 8.03 5.98 93.83
N ASP A 296 6.85 6.09 93.23
CA ASP A 296 5.64 6.32 94.00
C ASP A 296 4.48 5.51 93.37
N ASP A 297 4.20 4.39 94.04
CA ASP A 297 2.93 3.68 93.99
C ASP A 297 1.98 4.40 94.95
N ASN A 298 0.75 4.66 94.49
CA ASN A 298 -0.52 4.66 95.25
C ASN A 298 -1.39 5.89 94.92
N GLN A 299 -2.46 5.64 94.17
CA GLN A 299 -3.79 5.81 94.77
C GLN A 299 -4.85 5.04 93.98
N PHE A 300 -5.35 3.99 94.63
CA PHE A 300 -6.71 3.48 94.46
C PHE A 300 -7.69 4.57 94.94
N ASP A 301 -8.67 4.89 94.11
CA ASP A 301 -10.12 4.87 94.43
C ASP A 301 -10.90 4.68 93.12
#